data_AF-A0A6I2YIL9-F1
#
_entry.id   AF-A0A6I2YIL9-F1
#
_cell.length_a   1.000
_cell.length_b   1.000
_cell.length_c   1.000
_cell.angle_alpha   90.00
_cell.angle_beta   90.00
_cell.angle_gamma   90.00
#
_symmetry.space_group_name_H-M   'P 1'
#
loop_
_entity.id
_entity.type
_entity.pdbx_description
1 polymer ?
#
loop_
_entity_poly.entity_id
_entity_poly.type
_entity_poly.pdbx_seq_one_letter_code
_entity_poly.pdbx_strand_id
1 'polypeptide(L)'
;MCREPAVIDIRRHNAYFCPDHFLRLCRDQTAKAIKDHQMFGPDDRVLVAVSGGKDSLAVWDILLELGYRADGFVIGLGIGDYSAASTQHARDYATGRGATLLEVNLPDEYGYDIPSGSKAARRTPCSACGLTKRHLFDKAAVDGGYDVVVTGHNLDDEAAVLFGNVLHWHTEYLGRQSPVLPARAGFPRKAKPLIRLGEREMAAYCVLKGIDYIVEECPMAAGNRHLQYKESLNSVEARSPGAKFDFYHRFLTAAAPAFRIADEDDTLSRCERCGAPCSAEVCAFCRLVERATTPQPVHLGPRRRRGAANTATTTDRSTAEGHAP
;
A
#
# COMPACT_ATOMS: atom_id res chain seq x y z
N MET A 1 16.82 -12.52 -29.79
CA MET A 1 17.36 -12.12 -28.48
C MET A 1 18.73 -11.50 -28.68
N CYS A 2 19.10 -10.49 -27.89
CA CYS A 2 20.44 -9.88 -27.92
C CYS A 2 21.51 -10.84 -27.38
N ARG A 3 22.79 -10.47 -27.51
CA ARG A 3 23.94 -11.23 -26.99
C ARG A 3 24.40 -10.80 -25.58
N GLU A 4 23.74 -9.81 -24.99
CA GLU A 4 24.06 -9.30 -23.66
C GLU A 4 23.77 -10.33 -22.55
N PRO A 5 24.56 -10.34 -21.46
CA PRO A 5 24.31 -11.21 -20.31
C PRO A 5 22.94 -10.97 -19.68
N ALA A 6 22.30 -12.05 -19.25
CA ALA A 6 21.05 -11.96 -18.51
C ALA A 6 21.30 -11.50 -17.06
N VAL A 7 20.45 -10.61 -16.58
CA VAL A 7 20.47 -10.11 -15.18
C VAL A 7 19.30 -10.64 -14.36
N ILE A 8 18.24 -11.14 -15.01
CA ILE A 8 17.08 -11.71 -14.35
C ILE A 8 16.41 -12.80 -15.20
N ASP A 9 16.01 -13.89 -14.55
CA ASP A 9 15.08 -14.87 -15.10
C ASP A 9 13.64 -14.56 -14.67
N ILE A 10 12.69 -14.71 -15.60
CA ILE A 10 11.25 -14.64 -15.31
C ILE A 10 10.65 -16.01 -15.65
N ARG A 11 10.55 -16.84 -14.60
CA ARG A 11 10.16 -18.26 -14.73
C ARG A 11 8.79 -18.47 -15.37
N ARG A 12 7.81 -17.63 -15.05
CA ARG A 12 6.48 -17.68 -15.69
C ARG A 12 6.49 -17.46 -17.20
N HIS A 13 7.57 -16.87 -17.74
CA HIS A 13 7.77 -16.66 -19.18
C HIS A 13 8.82 -17.62 -19.76
N ASN A 14 9.42 -18.46 -18.92
CA ASN A 14 10.55 -19.32 -19.28
C ASN A 14 11.64 -18.55 -20.07
N ALA A 15 11.96 -17.33 -19.62
CA ALA A 15 12.80 -16.39 -20.34
C ALA A 15 13.80 -15.69 -19.44
N TYR A 16 14.96 -15.37 -20.02
CA TYR A 16 16.06 -14.63 -19.40
C TYR A 16 16.20 -13.27 -20.08
N PHE A 17 16.43 -12.23 -19.30
CA PHE A 17 16.46 -10.85 -19.80
C PHE A 17 17.78 -10.17 -19.43
N CYS A 18 18.41 -9.52 -20.41
CA CYS A 18 19.41 -8.49 -20.13
C CYS A 18 18.74 -7.20 -19.61
N PRO A 19 19.50 -6.21 -19.10
CA PRO A 19 18.95 -4.99 -18.51
C PRO A 19 17.92 -4.29 -19.41
N ASP A 20 18.27 -3.95 -20.64
CA ASP A 20 17.40 -3.19 -21.55
C ASP A 20 16.11 -3.94 -21.90
N HIS A 21 16.21 -5.25 -22.10
CA HIS A 21 15.07 -6.09 -22.43
C HIS A 21 14.12 -6.24 -21.25
N PHE A 22 14.66 -6.32 -20.03
CA PHE A 22 13.86 -6.35 -18.82
C PHE A 22 13.16 -5.02 -18.55
N LEU A 23 13.87 -3.89 -18.67
CA LEU A 23 13.26 -2.57 -18.51
C LEU A 23 12.17 -2.31 -19.56
N ARG A 24 12.39 -2.77 -20.81
CA ARG A 24 11.34 -2.76 -21.84
C ARG A 24 10.16 -3.63 -21.46
N LEU A 25 10.38 -4.85 -20.96
CA LEU A 25 9.30 -5.72 -20.50
C LEU A 25 8.43 -5.05 -19.42
N CYS A 26 9.04 -4.42 -18.41
CA CYS A 26 8.28 -3.73 -17.36
C CYS A 26 7.40 -2.61 -17.94
N ARG A 27 7.94 -1.79 -18.85
CA ARG A 27 7.16 -0.75 -19.55
C ARG A 27 6.02 -1.36 -20.37
N ASP A 28 6.30 -2.39 -21.16
CA ASP A 28 5.33 -3.03 -22.04
C ASP A 28 4.20 -3.70 -21.23
N GLN A 29 4.51 -4.36 -20.11
CA GLN A 29 3.50 -4.96 -19.24
C GLN A 29 2.63 -3.89 -18.55
N THR A 30 3.22 -2.80 -18.10
CA THR A 30 2.47 -1.67 -17.51
C THR A 30 1.56 -1.01 -18.56
N ALA A 31 2.08 -0.69 -19.74
CA ALA A 31 1.29 -0.15 -20.85
C ALA A 31 0.17 -1.11 -21.28
N LYS A 32 0.46 -2.42 -21.30
CA LYS A 32 -0.56 -3.45 -21.56
C LYS A 32 -1.65 -3.46 -20.50
N ALA A 33 -1.32 -3.38 -19.21
CA ALA A 33 -2.32 -3.32 -18.15
C ALA A 33 -3.21 -2.07 -18.28
N ILE A 34 -2.61 -0.91 -18.54
CA ILE A 34 -3.34 0.35 -18.75
C ILE A 34 -4.33 0.21 -19.91
N LYS A 35 -3.89 -0.35 -21.04
CA LYS A 35 -4.70 -0.56 -22.23
C LYS A 35 -5.80 -1.61 -22.02
N ASP A 36 -5.45 -2.80 -21.56
CA ASP A 36 -6.37 -3.95 -21.42
C ASP A 36 -7.52 -3.63 -20.45
N HIS A 37 -7.28 -2.80 -19.43
CA HIS A 37 -8.28 -2.40 -18.44
C HIS A 37 -8.82 -0.98 -18.62
N GLN A 38 -8.45 -0.30 -19.71
CA GLN A 38 -8.88 1.08 -20.02
C GLN A 38 -8.69 2.03 -18.80
N MET A 39 -7.53 1.94 -18.15
CA MET A 39 -7.29 2.62 -16.88
C MET A 39 -7.35 4.15 -17.02
N PHE A 40 -6.70 4.70 -18.05
CA PHE A 40 -6.65 6.11 -18.40
C PHE A 40 -6.03 6.28 -19.80
N GLY A 41 -6.21 7.46 -20.39
CA GLY A 41 -5.71 7.86 -21.70
C GLY A 41 -4.40 8.67 -21.64
N PRO A 42 -3.81 8.99 -22.81
CA PRO A 42 -2.56 9.74 -22.91
C PRO A 42 -2.68 11.21 -22.45
N ASP A 43 -3.87 11.80 -22.56
CA ASP A 43 -4.12 13.21 -22.19
C ASP A 43 -4.56 13.37 -20.72
N ASP A 44 -4.88 12.27 -20.04
CA ASP A 44 -5.33 12.27 -18.65
C ASP A 44 -4.20 12.72 -17.72
N ARG A 45 -4.53 13.56 -16.73
CA ARG A 45 -3.63 13.93 -15.65
C ARG A 45 -3.63 12.85 -14.57
N VAL A 46 -2.46 12.29 -14.32
CA VAL A 46 -2.27 11.17 -13.39
C VAL A 46 -1.68 11.68 -12.08
N LEU A 47 -2.33 11.36 -10.97
CA LEU A 47 -1.77 11.52 -9.62
C LEU A 47 -1.24 10.19 -9.12
N VAL A 48 0.08 10.06 -8.95
CA VAL A 48 0.69 8.84 -8.43
C VAL A 48 0.78 8.92 -6.90
N ALA A 49 0.17 7.95 -6.21
CA ALA A 49 0.32 7.80 -4.77
C ALA A 49 1.70 7.23 -4.43
N VAL A 50 2.62 8.11 -4.03
CA VAL A 50 4.03 7.79 -3.75
C VAL A 50 4.21 7.52 -2.26
N SER A 51 4.73 6.35 -1.90
CA SER A 51 5.02 5.99 -0.50
C SER A 51 6.52 6.02 -0.18
N GLY A 52 7.37 6.42 -1.13
CA GLY A 52 8.83 6.30 -1.04
C GLY A 52 9.36 4.87 -1.21
N GLY A 53 8.48 3.89 -1.40
CA GLY A 53 8.83 2.49 -1.60
C GLY A 53 8.94 2.10 -3.08
N LYS A 54 9.60 0.96 -3.34
CA LYS A 54 9.95 0.46 -4.67
C LYS A 54 8.81 0.55 -5.69
N ASP A 55 7.63 0.02 -5.36
CA ASP A 55 6.56 -0.16 -6.35
C ASP A 55 5.93 1.18 -6.75
N SER A 56 5.79 2.09 -5.79
CA SER A 56 5.23 3.43 -6.04
C SER A 56 6.18 4.32 -6.85
N LEU A 57 7.49 4.22 -6.60
CA LEU A 57 8.50 4.94 -7.39
C LEU A 57 8.69 4.30 -8.77
N ALA A 58 8.67 2.98 -8.86
CA ALA A 58 8.76 2.27 -10.14
C ALA A 58 7.58 2.58 -11.06
N VAL A 59 6.33 2.56 -10.56
CA VAL A 59 5.19 2.92 -11.40
C VAL A 59 5.24 4.38 -11.83
N TRP A 60 5.70 5.29 -10.96
CA TRP A 60 5.88 6.69 -11.34
C TRP A 60 6.90 6.84 -12.47
N ASP A 61 8.06 6.18 -12.33
CA ASP A 61 9.12 6.19 -13.35
C ASP A 61 8.64 5.64 -14.69
N ILE A 62 7.95 4.50 -14.68
CA ILE A 62 7.42 3.88 -15.89
C ILE A 62 6.40 4.81 -16.57
N LEU A 63 5.53 5.47 -15.81
CA LEU A 63 4.54 6.39 -16.38
C LEU A 63 5.19 7.62 -17.02
N LEU A 64 6.22 8.18 -16.40
CA LEU A 64 7.02 9.27 -16.97
C LEU A 64 7.74 8.83 -18.26
N GLU A 65 8.35 7.63 -18.27
CA GLU A 65 9.01 7.07 -19.45
C GLU A 65 8.03 6.76 -20.61
N LEU A 66 6.78 6.43 -20.28
CA LEU A 66 5.70 6.23 -21.25
C LEU A 66 5.08 7.55 -21.74
N GLY A 67 5.50 8.70 -21.19
CA GLY A 67 5.06 10.03 -21.62
C GLY A 67 3.74 10.51 -21.01
N TYR A 68 3.25 9.86 -19.94
CA TYR A 68 2.05 10.34 -19.24
C TYR A 68 2.35 11.59 -18.41
N ARG A 69 1.33 12.43 -18.25
CA ARG A 69 1.37 13.59 -17.33
C ARG A 69 1.16 13.11 -15.89
N ALA A 70 2.24 12.65 -15.26
CA ALA A 70 2.20 12.01 -13.95
C ALA A 70 2.90 12.83 -12.87
N ASP A 71 2.11 13.38 -11.94
CA ASP A 71 2.61 14.07 -10.75
C ASP A 71 2.60 13.09 -9.57
N GLY A 72 3.61 13.16 -8.71
CA GLY A 72 3.66 12.38 -7.48
C GLY A 72 2.91 13.08 -6.35
N PHE A 73 2.33 12.30 -5.43
CA PHE A 73 1.81 12.81 -4.17
C PHE A 73 2.22 11.91 -3.01
N VAL A 74 2.94 12.50 -2.04
CA VAL A 74 3.42 11.82 -0.84
C VAL A 74 2.75 12.38 0.41
N ILE A 75 2.48 11.51 1.39
CA ILE A 75 1.87 11.89 2.67
C ILE A 75 2.84 11.53 3.79
N GLY A 76 3.33 12.53 4.52
CA GLY A 76 4.08 12.36 5.76
C GLY A 76 3.15 11.92 6.89
N LEU A 77 3.17 10.64 7.25
CA LEU A 77 2.21 10.02 8.19
C LEU A 77 2.57 10.19 9.68
N GLY A 78 3.70 10.81 10.00
CA GLY A 78 4.17 11.00 11.38
C GLY A 78 4.58 9.70 12.09
N ILE A 79 4.95 8.65 11.37
CA ILE A 79 5.41 7.37 11.93
C ILE A 79 6.92 7.46 12.16
N GLY A 80 7.35 8.24 13.15
CA GLY A 80 8.76 8.43 13.51
C GLY A 80 9.68 8.70 12.32
N ASP A 81 10.92 8.22 12.40
CA ASP A 81 11.95 8.40 11.36
C ASP A 81 11.57 7.73 10.03
N TYR A 82 10.75 6.67 10.07
CA TYR A 82 10.27 5.97 8.88
C TYR A 82 9.52 6.91 7.93
N SER A 83 8.64 7.77 8.47
CA SER A 83 7.91 8.73 7.62
C SER A 83 8.84 9.76 6.98
N ALA A 84 9.81 10.28 7.74
CA ALA A 84 10.78 11.25 7.24
C ALA A 84 11.68 10.66 6.14
N ALA A 85 12.17 9.43 6.33
CA ALA A 85 12.95 8.73 5.32
C ALA A 85 12.11 8.47 4.06
N SER A 86 10.89 7.97 4.21
CA SER A 86 10.00 7.67 3.08
C SER A 86 9.63 8.91 2.24
N THR A 87 9.38 10.05 2.89
CA THR A 87 9.10 11.31 2.19
C THR A 87 10.36 11.85 1.53
N GLN A 88 11.53 11.70 2.15
CA GLN A 88 12.79 12.12 1.57
C GLN A 88 13.12 11.37 0.28
N HIS A 89 12.97 10.04 0.25
CA HIS A 89 13.17 9.26 -0.98
C HIS A 89 12.24 9.73 -2.12
N ALA A 90 10.99 10.08 -1.80
CA ALA A 90 10.07 10.63 -2.80
C ALA A 90 10.55 11.98 -3.35
N ARG A 91 11.04 12.89 -2.48
CA ARG A 91 11.59 14.20 -2.88
C ARG A 91 12.85 14.07 -3.71
N ASP A 92 13.76 13.19 -3.30
CA ASP A 92 15.03 12.96 -3.99
C ASP A 92 14.78 12.38 -5.39
N TYR A 93 13.86 11.41 -5.50
CA TYR A 93 13.43 10.88 -6.78
C TYR A 93 12.82 11.97 -7.68
N ALA A 94 11.88 12.76 -7.15
CA ALA A 94 11.23 13.83 -7.90
C ALA A 94 12.24 14.85 -8.42
N THR A 95 13.17 15.28 -7.56
CA THR A 95 14.24 16.22 -7.90
C THR A 95 15.17 15.64 -8.97
N GLY A 96 15.60 14.39 -8.79
CA GLY A 96 16.49 13.70 -9.73
C GLY A 96 15.88 13.47 -11.11
N ARG A 97 14.55 13.42 -11.22
CA ARG A 97 13.82 13.25 -12.49
C ARG A 97 13.19 14.54 -13.02
N GLY A 98 13.30 15.66 -12.31
CA GLY A 98 12.62 16.91 -12.66
C GLY A 98 11.09 16.77 -12.67
N ALA A 99 10.55 15.88 -11.83
CA ALA A 99 9.13 15.58 -11.76
C ALA A 99 8.43 16.41 -10.66
N THR A 100 7.14 16.68 -10.83
CA THR A 100 6.35 17.41 -9.84
C THR A 100 5.93 16.49 -8.71
N LEU A 101 6.24 16.88 -7.47
CA LEU A 101 5.82 16.20 -6.25
C LEU A 101 4.96 17.14 -5.41
N LEU A 102 3.73 16.71 -5.14
CA LEU A 102 2.88 17.27 -4.11
C LEU A 102 3.19 16.58 -2.78
N GLU A 103 3.07 17.30 -1.68
CA GLU A 103 3.31 16.77 -0.35
C GLU A 103 2.28 17.30 0.65
N VAL A 104 1.85 16.40 1.54
CA VAL A 104 1.06 16.73 2.73
C VAL A 104 1.73 16.16 3.97
N ASN A 105 1.85 16.95 5.03
CA ASN A 105 2.33 16.48 6.33
C ASN A 105 1.14 16.35 7.29
N LEU A 106 0.82 15.12 7.69
CA LEU A 106 -0.37 14.83 8.48
C LEU A 106 -0.34 15.49 9.88
N PRO A 107 0.75 15.38 10.67
CA PRO A 107 0.89 16.13 11.91
C PRO A 107 0.69 17.64 11.74
N ASP A 108 1.33 18.24 10.74
CA ASP A 108 1.33 19.70 10.56
C ASP A 108 -0.03 20.23 10.12
N GLU A 109 -0.71 19.51 9.21
CA GLU A 109 -1.97 19.97 8.60
C GLU A 109 -3.22 19.54 9.36
N TYR A 110 -3.17 18.40 10.05
CA TYR A 110 -4.35 17.81 10.70
C TYR A 110 -4.19 17.62 12.21
N GLY A 111 -3.02 17.93 12.77
CA GLY A 111 -2.78 17.94 14.20
C GLY A 111 -2.67 16.55 14.84
N TYR A 112 -2.43 15.50 14.06
CA TYR A 112 -2.22 14.15 14.59
C TYR A 112 -1.28 13.31 13.71
N ASP A 113 -0.65 12.30 14.31
CA ASP A 113 0.10 11.27 13.60
C ASP A 113 -0.68 9.93 13.58
N ILE A 114 -0.29 8.99 12.72
CA ILE A 114 -0.99 7.69 12.65
C ILE A 114 -1.00 6.94 14.00
N PRO A 115 0.09 6.85 14.77
CA PRO A 115 0.08 6.19 16.09
C PRO A 115 -0.92 6.79 17.08
N SER A 116 -0.98 8.11 17.22
CA SER A 116 -1.90 8.83 18.10
C SER A 116 -3.34 8.72 17.62
N GLY A 117 -3.60 8.93 16.33
CA GLY A 117 -4.94 8.79 15.75
C GLY A 117 -5.51 7.38 15.88
N SER A 118 -4.66 6.36 15.71
CA SER A 118 -5.03 4.96 15.95
C SER A 118 -5.46 4.70 17.39
N LYS A 119 -4.69 5.18 18.37
CA LYS A 119 -5.03 5.07 19.80
C LYS A 119 -6.34 5.80 20.13
N ALA A 120 -6.47 7.05 19.66
CA ALA A 120 -7.63 7.88 19.92
C ALA A 120 -8.92 7.28 19.34
N ALA A 121 -8.87 6.73 18.13
CA ALA A 121 -10.01 6.10 17.48
C ALA A 121 -10.25 4.64 17.90
N ARG A 122 -9.40 4.07 18.78
CA ARG A 122 -9.43 2.64 19.17
C ARG A 122 -9.46 1.72 17.95
N ARG A 123 -8.61 2.01 16.96
CA ARG A 123 -8.47 1.26 15.71
C ARG A 123 -7.07 0.73 15.54
N THR A 124 -6.90 -0.31 14.74
CA THR A 124 -5.55 -0.75 14.37
C THR A 124 -4.83 0.36 13.58
N PRO A 125 -3.51 0.51 13.74
CA PRO A 125 -2.72 1.53 13.04
C PRO A 125 -2.91 1.50 11.52
N CYS A 126 -2.84 0.31 10.90
CA CYS A 126 -3.04 0.16 9.46
C CYS A 126 -4.46 0.55 9.01
N SER A 127 -5.49 0.38 9.86
CA SER A 127 -6.85 0.82 9.55
C SER A 127 -6.97 2.35 9.53
N ALA A 128 -6.40 3.03 10.54
CA ALA A 128 -6.36 4.49 10.59
C ALA A 128 -5.52 5.09 9.45
N CYS A 129 -4.36 4.49 9.16
CA CYS A 129 -3.50 4.86 8.05
C CYS A 129 -4.21 4.70 6.69
N GLY A 130 -4.82 3.54 6.44
CA GLY A 130 -5.54 3.29 5.20
C GLY A 130 -6.73 4.22 4.97
N LEU A 131 -7.47 4.58 6.02
CA LEU A 131 -8.53 5.59 5.95
C LEU A 131 -7.98 6.98 5.61
N THR A 132 -6.94 7.41 6.32
CA THR A 132 -6.28 8.72 6.15
C THR A 132 -5.74 8.86 4.73
N LYS A 133 -4.92 7.90 4.28
CA LYS A 133 -4.33 7.90 2.94
C LYS A 133 -5.39 8.00 1.85
N ARG A 134 -6.42 7.14 1.89
CA ARG A 134 -7.48 7.15 0.86
C ARG A 134 -8.19 8.50 0.80
N HIS A 135 -8.51 9.09 1.94
CA HIS A 135 -9.17 10.40 1.97
C HIS A 135 -8.28 11.50 1.37
N LEU A 136 -7.01 11.56 1.75
CA LEU A 136 -6.08 12.59 1.28
C LEU A 136 -5.75 12.42 -0.21
N PHE A 137 -5.57 11.18 -0.70
CA PHE A 137 -5.39 10.92 -2.14
C PHE A 137 -6.62 11.36 -2.93
N ASP A 138 -7.83 11.07 -2.43
CA ASP A 138 -9.06 11.46 -3.11
C ASP A 138 -9.22 12.98 -3.15
N LYS A 139 -8.94 13.64 -2.03
CA LYS A 139 -8.96 15.10 -1.92
C LYS A 139 -7.95 15.76 -2.86
N ALA A 140 -6.69 15.32 -2.84
CA ALA A 140 -5.64 15.89 -3.69
C ALA A 140 -5.95 15.70 -5.18
N ALA A 141 -6.51 14.55 -5.57
CA ALA A 141 -6.92 14.30 -6.94
C ALA A 141 -8.02 15.25 -7.40
N VAL A 142 -9.07 15.41 -6.58
CA VAL A 142 -10.21 16.28 -6.91
C VAL A 142 -9.79 17.75 -6.92
N ASP A 143 -9.10 18.22 -5.88
CA ASP A 143 -8.69 19.62 -5.75
C ASP A 143 -7.65 20.01 -6.82
N GLY A 144 -6.77 19.07 -7.18
CA GLY A 144 -5.73 19.26 -8.18
C GLY A 144 -6.18 19.06 -9.63
N GLY A 145 -7.44 18.66 -9.87
CA GLY A 145 -7.98 18.40 -11.20
C GLY A 145 -7.27 17.24 -11.91
N TYR A 146 -7.05 16.13 -11.21
CA TYR A 146 -6.49 14.89 -11.76
C TYR A 146 -7.61 13.93 -12.17
N ASP A 147 -7.42 13.27 -13.31
CA ASP A 147 -8.40 12.35 -13.88
C ASP A 147 -8.33 10.95 -13.24
N VAL A 148 -7.15 10.57 -12.73
CA VAL A 148 -6.92 9.25 -12.13
C VAL A 148 -5.86 9.27 -11.04
N VAL A 149 -6.11 8.51 -9.97
CA VAL A 149 -5.11 8.18 -8.95
C VAL A 149 -4.49 6.82 -9.27
N VAL A 150 -3.18 6.79 -9.47
CA VAL A 150 -2.41 5.55 -9.64
C VAL A 150 -1.80 5.13 -8.31
N THR A 151 -1.88 3.83 -8.02
CA THR A 151 -1.19 3.24 -6.86
C THR A 151 -0.23 2.15 -7.30
N GLY A 152 0.87 1.96 -6.56
CA GLY A 152 1.88 0.94 -6.84
C GLY A 152 1.50 -0.49 -6.46
N HIS A 153 0.22 -0.84 -6.33
CA HIS A 153 -0.16 -2.22 -6.01
C HIS A 153 0.21 -3.14 -7.18
N ASN A 154 1.00 -4.16 -6.89
CA ASN A 154 1.56 -5.08 -7.87
C ASN A 154 0.80 -6.43 -7.86
N LEU A 155 1.25 -7.40 -8.66
CA LEU A 155 0.64 -8.73 -8.75
C LEU A 155 0.62 -9.48 -7.41
N ASP A 156 1.69 -9.39 -6.62
CA ASP A 156 1.79 -10.06 -5.32
C ASP A 156 0.80 -9.46 -4.31
N ASP A 157 0.62 -8.13 -4.32
CA ASP A 157 -0.37 -7.44 -3.48
C ASP A 157 -1.78 -7.92 -3.80
N GLU A 158 -2.15 -7.90 -5.08
CA GLU A 158 -3.49 -8.26 -5.54
C GLU A 158 -3.78 -9.75 -5.36
N ALA A 159 -2.81 -10.61 -5.63
CA ALA A 159 -2.94 -12.05 -5.37
C ALA A 159 -3.09 -12.32 -3.87
N ALA A 160 -2.37 -11.61 -2.98
CA ALA A 160 -2.50 -11.78 -1.54
C ALA A 160 -3.85 -11.28 -1.00
N VAL A 161 -4.36 -10.15 -1.51
CA VAL A 161 -5.72 -9.67 -1.20
C VAL A 161 -6.76 -10.69 -1.63
N LEU A 162 -6.65 -11.20 -2.86
CA LEU A 162 -7.56 -12.20 -3.40
C LEU A 162 -7.52 -13.49 -2.56
N PHE A 163 -6.32 -13.96 -2.24
CA PHE A 163 -6.14 -15.18 -1.45
C PHE A 163 -6.77 -15.06 -0.06
N GLY A 164 -6.53 -13.94 0.64
CA GLY A 164 -7.17 -13.67 1.92
C GLY A 164 -8.69 -13.64 1.83
N ASN A 165 -9.25 -12.96 0.83
CA ASN A 165 -10.71 -12.87 0.66
C ASN A 165 -11.34 -14.23 0.32
N VAL A 166 -10.67 -15.07 -0.49
CA VAL A 166 -11.15 -16.42 -0.81
C VAL A 166 -11.08 -17.35 0.41
N LEU A 167 -10.01 -17.30 1.20
CA LEU A 167 -9.87 -18.14 2.41
C LEU A 167 -10.99 -17.92 3.43
N HIS A 168 -11.51 -16.70 3.52
CA HIS A 168 -12.61 -16.34 4.42
C HIS A 168 -13.96 -16.19 3.70
N TRP A 169 -14.02 -16.50 2.40
CA TRP A 169 -15.21 -16.31 1.55
C TRP A 169 -15.89 -14.95 1.71
N HIS A 170 -15.09 -13.88 1.77
CA HIS A 170 -15.59 -12.51 1.84
C HIS A 170 -16.08 -12.05 0.46
N THR A 171 -17.20 -12.59 0.02
CA THR A 171 -17.75 -12.42 -1.34
C THR A 171 -17.99 -10.96 -1.72
N GLU A 172 -18.33 -10.10 -0.76
CA GLU A 172 -18.51 -8.67 -0.98
C GLU A 172 -17.21 -7.94 -1.35
N TYR A 173 -16.06 -8.40 -0.84
CA TYR A 173 -14.76 -7.86 -1.20
C TYR A 173 -14.25 -8.45 -2.52
N LEU A 174 -14.57 -9.70 -2.82
CA LEU A 174 -14.30 -10.30 -4.12
C LEU A 174 -15.00 -9.50 -5.23
N GLY A 175 -16.28 -9.15 -5.06
CA GLY A 175 -17.02 -8.34 -6.02
C GLY A 175 -16.45 -6.95 -6.29
N ARG A 176 -15.67 -6.41 -5.33
CA ARG A 176 -15.07 -5.07 -5.38
C ARG A 176 -13.59 -5.08 -5.80
N GLN A 177 -12.95 -6.24 -5.87
CA GLN A 177 -11.55 -6.32 -6.25
C GLN A 177 -11.39 -6.13 -7.75
N SER A 178 -10.81 -4.99 -8.14
CA SER A 178 -10.62 -4.61 -9.54
C SER A 178 -9.29 -3.86 -9.73
N PRO A 179 -8.65 -3.97 -10.90
CA PRO A 179 -7.52 -3.12 -11.32
C PRO A 179 -7.90 -1.65 -11.46
N VAL A 180 -9.18 -1.39 -11.76
CA VAL A 180 -9.74 -0.06 -11.95
C VAL A 180 -10.96 0.11 -11.05
N LEU A 181 -10.94 1.17 -10.25
CA LEU A 181 -12.14 1.68 -9.61
C LEU A 181 -12.62 2.88 -10.43
N PRO A 182 -13.80 2.82 -11.05
CA PRO A 182 -14.31 3.92 -11.85
C PRO A 182 -14.57 5.15 -10.96
N ALA A 183 -14.47 6.34 -11.56
CA ALA A 183 -14.91 7.56 -10.90
C ALA A 183 -16.41 7.46 -10.62
N ARG A 184 -16.83 7.69 -9.38
CA ARG A 184 -18.24 7.60 -8.99
C ARG A 184 -18.53 8.49 -7.77
N ALA A 185 -19.69 9.14 -7.75
CA ALA A 185 -20.20 9.89 -6.60
C ALA A 185 -19.16 10.83 -5.96
N GLY A 186 -18.37 11.55 -6.77
CA GLY A 186 -17.34 12.48 -6.31
C GLY A 186 -16.00 11.84 -5.89
N PHE A 187 -15.83 10.52 -6.00
CA PHE A 187 -14.53 9.86 -5.88
C PHE A 187 -13.81 9.83 -7.24
N PRO A 188 -12.49 10.08 -7.26
CA PRO A 188 -11.71 9.99 -8.49
C PRO A 188 -11.57 8.53 -8.95
N ARG A 189 -11.26 8.36 -10.23
CA ARG A 189 -10.87 7.05 -10.77
C ARG A 189 -9.59 6.58 -10.07
N LYS A 190 -9.47 5.27 -9.82
CA LYS A 190 -8.23 4.67 -9.28
C LYS A 190 -7.75 3.54 -10.18
N ALA A 191 -6.44 3.46 -10.39
CA ALA A 191 -5.82 2.46 -11.26
C ALA A 191 -4.61 1.80 -10.59
N LYS A 192 -4.35 0.54 -10.97
CA LYS A 192 -3.22 -0.27 -10.50
C LYS A 192 -2.42 -0.82 -11.69
N PRO A 193 -1.56 -0.02 -12.35
CA PRO A 193 -0.88 -0.42 -13.58
C PRO A 193 0.09 -1.61 -13.41
N LEU A 194 0.58 -1.87 -12.20
CA LEU A 194 1.56 -2.92 -11.92
C LEU A 194 0.96 -4.31 -11.71
N ILE A 195 -0.34 -4.53 -11.91
CA ILE A 195 -1.03 -5.81 -11.68
C ILE A 195 -0.47 -7.01 -12.47
N ARG A 196 0.39 -6.77 -13.46
CA ARG A 196 1.05 -7.81 -14.27
C ARG A 196 2.48 -8.09 -13.83
N LEU A 197 3.04 -7.32 -12.90
CA LEU A 197 4.43 -7.40 -12.45
C LEU A 197 4.43 -7.68 -10.94
N GLY A 198 5.31 -8.54 -10.46
CA GLY A 198 5.45 -8.87 -9.05
C GLY A 198 6.53 -8.06 -8.34
N GLU A 199 6.65 -8.28 -7.02
CA GLU A 199 7.60 -7.56 -6.17
C GLU A 199 9.06 -7.74 -6.61
N ARG A 200 9.41 -8.95 -7.05
CA ARG A 200 10.76 -9.28 -7.55
C ARG A 200 11.09 -8.47 -8.81
N GLU A 201 10.13 -8.33 -9.73
CA GLU A 201 10.35 -7.52 -10.93
C GLU A 201 10.45 -6.02 -10.59
N MET A 202 9.66 -5.52 -9.65
CA MET A 202 9.73 -4.11 -9.21
C MET A 202 11.03 -3.79 -8.48
N ALA A 203 11.50 -4.68 -7.61
CA ALA A 203 12.81 -4.53 -6.98
C ALA A 203 13.95 -4.50 -8.02
N ALA A 204 13.94 -5.44 -8.97
CA ALA A 204 14.93 -5.48 -10.05
C ALA A 204 14.86 -4.23 -10.95
N TYR A 205 13.66 -3.72 -11.23
CA TYR A 205 13.47 -2.50 -12.01
C TYR A 205 14.12 -1.30 -11.31
N CYS A 206 13.84 -1.09 -10.02
CA CYS A 206 14.43 -0.02 -9.24
C CYS A 206 15.97 -0.12 -9.21
N VAL A 207 16.53 -1.30 -8.99
CA VAL A 207 17.99 -1.53 -8.99
C VAL A 207 18.60 -1.14 -10.33
N LEU A 208 18.03 -1.61 -11.44
CA LEU A 208 18.55 -1.33 -12.79
C LEU A 208 18.39 0.14 -13.21
N LYS A 209 17.37 0.83 -12.67
CA LYS A 209 17.13 2.26 -12.91
C LYS A 209 17.88 3.18 -11.93
N GLY A 210 18.57 2.64 -10.93
CA GLY A 210 19.22 3.41 -9.88
C GLY A 210 18.22 4.22 -9.04
N ILE A 211 17.01 3.69 -8.85
CA ILE A 211 15.98 4.31 -8.01
C ILE A 211 16.23 3.86 -6.57
N ASP A 212 16.62 4.80 -5.72
CA ASP A 212 16.71 4.58 -4.28
C ASP A 212 15.32 4.64 -3.64
N TYR A 213 15.07 3.78 -2.66
CA TYR A 213 13.77 3.63 -2.03
C TYR A 213 13.89 3.11 -0.60
N ILE A 214 12.88 3.37 0.22
CA ILE A 214 12.85 2.84 1.59
C ILE A 214 12.67 1.32 1.57
N VAL A 215 13.66 0.61 2.13
CA VAL A 215 13.67 -0.85 2.21
C VAL A 215 13.02 -1.34 3.50
N GLU A 216 13.15 -0.54 4.57
CA GLU A 216 12.58 -0.85 5.88
C GLU A 216 11.07 -0.99 5.78
N GLU A 217 10.54 -2.03 6.42
CA GLU A 217 9.10 -2.16 6.56
C GLU A 217 8.57 -1.15 7.58
N CYS A 218 7.35 -0.65 7.35
CA CYS A 218 6.68 0.21 8.31
C CYS A 218 6.58 -0.50 9.67
N PRO A 219 7.06 0.09 10.78
CA PRO A 219 7.04 -0.55 12.10
C PRO A 219 5.62 -0.88 12.59
N MET A 220 4.61 -0.20 12.04
CA MET A 220 3.20 -0.42 12.34
C MET A 220 2.58 -1.59 11.55
N ALA A 221 3.31 -2.20 10.61
CA ALA A 221 2.85 -3.33 9.79
C ALA A 221 3.05 -4.70 10.46
N ALA A 222 3.73 -4.75 11.61
CA ALA A 222 3.96 -5.99 12.36
C ALA A 222 2.63 -6.72 12.66
N GLY A 223 2.57 -8.02 12.35
CA GLY A 223 1.37 -8.84 12.51
C GLY A 223 0.36 -8.74 11.36
N ASN A 224 0.70 -8.05 10.27
CA ASN A 224 -0.15 -8.01 9.08
C ASN A 224 -0.20 -9.39 8.38
N ARG A 225 -1.41 -9.96 8.30
CA ARG A 225 -1.66 -11.25 7.63
C ARG A 225 -1.31 -11.25 6.14
N HIS A 226 -1.30 -10.09 5.49
CA HIS A 226 -0.91 -9.99 4.08
C HIS A 226 0.50 -10.52 3.81
N LEU A 227 1.45 -10.33 4.73
CA LEU A 227 2.82 -10.86 4.58
C LEU A 227 2.82 -12.40 4.54
N GLN A 228 2.02 -13.04 5.41
CA GLN A 228 1.86 -14.50 5.44
C GLN A 228 1.19 -15.04 4.17
N TYR A 229 0.23 -14.30 3.61
CA TYR A 229 -0.40 -14.65 2.33
C TYR A 229 0.60 -14.57 1.17
N LYS A 230 1.42 -13.51 1.12
CA LYS A 230 2.49 -13.38 0.12
C LYS A 230 3.50 -14.52 0.23
N GLU A 231 3.95 -14.87 1.45
CA GLU A 231 4.86 -15.98 1.69
C GLU A 231 4.27 -17.31 1.19
N SER A 232 3.02 -17.59 1.52
CA SER A 232 2.30 -18.79 1.07
C SER A 232 2.22 -18.86 -0.46
N LEU A 233 1.85 -17.76 -1.11
CA LEU A 233 1.77 -17.66 -2.57
C LEU A 233 3.14 -17.77 -3.23
N ASN A 234 4.19 -17.20 -2.64
CA ASN A 234 5.56 -17.30 -3.15
C ASN A 234 6.08 -18.74 -3.09
N SER A 235 5.71 -19.49 -2.05
CA SER A 235 6.01 -20.92 -1.98
C SER A 235 5.33 -21.72 -3.10
N VAL A 236 4.10 -21.36 -3.47
CA VAL A 236 3.40 -21.99 -4.61
C VAL A 236 4.05 -21.57 -5.94
N GLU A 237 4.31 -20.27 -6.13
CA GLU A 237 4.97 -19.72 -7.33
C GLU A 237 6.33 -20.36 -7.61
N ALA A 238 7.10 -20.67 -6.56
CA ALA A 238 8.40 -21.33 -6.70
C ALA A 238 8.30 -22.75 -7.30
N ARG A 239 7.20 -23.46 -7.03
CA ARG A 239 6.92 -24.83 -7.51
C ARG A 239 6.10 -24.86 -8.80
N SER A 240 5.29 -23.83 -9.03
CA SER A 240 4.42 -23.67 -10.19
C SER A 240 4.50 -22.22 -10.71
N PRO A 241 5.54 -21.89 -11.48
CA PRO A 241 5.71 -20.54 -12.02
C PRO A 241 4.50 -20.08 -12.83
N GLY A 242 4.01 -18.87 -12.56
CA GLY A 242 2.79 -18.31 -13.15
C GLY A 242 1.54 -18.47 -12.28
N ALA A 243 1.59 -19.22 -11.17
CA ALA A 243 0.43 -19.47 -10.31
C ALA A 243 -0.21 -18.18 -9.78
N LYS A 244 0.58 -17.19 -9.33
CA LYS A 244 0.03 -15.89 -8.87
C LYS A 244 -0.67 -15.15 -10.00
N PHE A 245 -0.06 -15.13 -11.19
CA PHE A 245 -0.63 -14.47 -12.36
C PHE A 245 -1.94 -15.12 -12.78
N ASP A 246 -1.96 -16.45 -12.90
CA ASP A 246 -3.15 -17.19 -13.28
C ASP A 246 -4.25 -17.05 -12.24
N PHE A 247 -3.92 -17.15 -10.94
CA PHE A 247 -4.88 -16.98 -9.85
C PHE A 247 -5.60 -15.64 -9.92
N TYR A 248 -4.86 -14.53 -10.07
CA TYR A 248 -5.44 -13.20 -10.16
C TYR A 248 -6.12 -12.94 -11.52
N HIS A 249 -5.46 -13.25 -12.63
CA HIS A 249 -5.97 -12.95 -13.96
C HIS A 249 -7.20 -13.80 -14.32
N ARG A 250 -7.21 -15.09 -13.95
CA ARG A 250 -8.41 -15.94 -14.11
C ARG A 250 -9.54 -15.47 -13.20
N PHE A 251 -9.23 -14.99 -12.00
CA PHE A 251 -10.24 -14.37 -11.16
C PHE A 251 -10.90 -13.19 -11.89
N LEU A 252 -10.12 -12.23 -12.39
CA LEU A 252 -10.66 -11.06 -13.11
C LEU A 252 -11.51 -11.43 -14.33
N THR A 253 -11.06 -12.42 -15.11
CA THR A 253 -11.68 -12.75 -16.40
C THR A 253 -12.83 -13.75 -16.32
N ALA A 254 -12.85 -14.62 -15.30
CA ALA A 254 -13.80 -15.73 -15.22
C ALA A 254 -14.65 -15.74 -13.94
N ALA A 255 -14.12 -15.30 -12.80
CA ALA A 255 -14.78 -15.45 -11.50
C ALA A 255 -15.37 -14.15 -10.96
N ALA A 256 -14.68 -13.02 -11.10
CA ALA A 256 -15.08 -11.72 -10.58
C ALA A 256 -16.51 -11.31 -10.99
N PRO A 257 -16.97 -11.54 -12.26
CA PRO A 257 -18.35 -11.25 -12.65
C PRO A 257 -19.42 -11.94 -11.79
N ALA A 258 -19.15 -13.16 -11.28
CA ALA A 258 -20.08 -13.90 -10.44
C ALA A 258 -20.24 -13.31 -9.03
N PHE A 259 -19.29 -12.47 -8.59
CA PHE A 259 -19.33 -11.78 -7.30
C PHE A 259 -19.73 -10.31 -7.41
N ARG A 260 -19.96 -9.79 -8.62
CA ARG A 260 -20.38 -8.40 -8.81
C ARG A 260 -21.76 -8.22 -8.20
N ILE A 261 -21.79 -7.54 -7.07
CA ILE A 261 -23.01 -6.99 -6.51
C ILE A 261 -23.40 -5.83 -7.44
N ALA A 262 -24.68 -5.72 -7.80
CA ALA A 262 -25.17 -4.55 -8.52
C ALA A 262 -24.70 -3.29 -7.77
N ASP A 263 -24.29 -2.26 -8.50
CA ASP A 263 -24.01 -0.97 -7.88
C ASP A 263 -25.29 -0.55 -7.15
N GLU A 264 -25.34 -0.73 -5.83
CA GLU A 264 -26.31 -0.02 -5.02
C GLU A 264 -26.04 1.45 -5.34
N ASP A 265 -27.08 2.17 -5.80
CA ASP A 265 -27.11 3.61 -5.81
C ASP A 265 -26.97 4.06 -4.35
N ASP A 266 -25.73 4.00 -3.85
CA ASP A 266 -25.33 4.59 -2.59
C ASP A 266 -25.56 6.08 -2.83
N THR A 267 -26.71 6.58 -2.39
CA THR A 267 -27.00 8.00 -2.28
C THR A 267 -26.02 8.57 -1.26
N LEU A 268 -24.80 8.85 -1.70
CA LEU A 268 -23.77 9.44 -0.88
C LEU A 268 -24.08 10.92 -0.72
N SER A 269 -24.11 11.36 0.53
CA SER A 269 -24.16 12.78 0.86
C SER A 269 -22.75 13.37 0.88
N ARG A 270 -22.66 14.69 0.99
CA ARG A 270 -21.39 15.39 1.21
C ARG A 270 -21.18 15.59 2.70
N CYS A 271 -19.97 15.34 3.16
CA CYS A 271 -19.55 15.61 4.53
C CYS A 271 -19.70 17.10 4.85
N GLU A 272 -20.38 17.45 5.93
CA GLU A 272 -20.57 18.85 6.34
C GLU A 272 -19.26 19.58 6.68
N ARG A 273 -18.21 18.83 7.04
CA ARG A 273 -16.91 19.40 7.44
C ARG A 273 -15.91 19.58 6.32
N CYS A 274 -15.86 18.64 5.37
CA CYS A 274 -14.84 18.65 4.31
C CYS A 274 -15.40 18.53 2.89
N GLY A 275 -16.71 18.38 2.72
CA GLY A 275 -17.36 18.25 1.41
C GLY A 275 -17.13 16.91 0.69
N ALA A 276 -16.30 16.02 1.23
CA ALA A 276 -16.01 14.72 0.64
C ALA A 276 -17.24 13.79 0.67
N PRO A 277 -17.38 12.86 -0.29
CA PRO A 277 -18.51 11.94 -0.31
C PRO A 277 -18.51 10.98 0.89
N CYS A 278 -19.65 10.81 1.54
CA CYS A 278 -19.81 9.86 2.64
C CYS A 278 -21.28 9.44 2.86
N SER A 279 -21.47 8.38 3.64
CA SER A 279 -22.80 7.85 4.00
C SER A 279 -23.36 8.43 5.31
N ALA A 280 -22.69 9.39 5.93
CA ALA A 280 -23.09 10.03 7.19
C ALA A 280 -22.87 11.55 7.09
N GLU A 281 -23.45 12.34 8.00
CA GLU A 281 -23.27 13.81 8.05
C GLU A 281 -21.79 14.22 8.12
N VAL A 282 -21.00 13.51 8.94
CA VAL A 282 -19.55 13.71 9.05
C VAL A 282 -18.82 12.43 8.64
N CYS A 283 -17.91 12.54 7.67
CA CYS A 283 -17.17 11.41 7.13
C CYS A 283 -16.25 10.76 8.18
N ALA A 284 -15.87 9.50 7.95
CA ALA A 284 -15.02 8.74 8.86
C ALA A 284 -13.64 9.40 9.09
N PHE A 285 -13.11 10.12 8.10
CA PHE A 285 -11.86 10.87 8.24
C PHE A 285 -12.01 12.06 9.19
N CYS A 286 -13.00 12.93 8.99
CA CYS A 286 -13.22 14.08 9.88
C CYS A 286 -13.52 13.66 11.32
N ARG A 287 -14.22 12.52 11.53
CA ARG A 287 -14.40 11.93 12.87
C ARG A 287 -13.10 11.40 13.47
N LEU A 288 -12.19 10.88 12.64
CA LEU A 288 -10.87 10.44 13.11
C LEU A 288 -10.04 11.65 13.56
N VAL A 289 -9.98 12.71 12.75
CA VAL A 289 -9.30 13.97 13.08
C VAL A 289 -9.79 14.51 14.41
N GLU A 290 -11.10 14.69 14.56
CA GLU A 290 -11.71 15.20 15.79
C GLU A 290 -11.36 14.35 17.02
N ARG A 291 -11.44 13.02 16.91
CA ARG A 291 -11.07 12.14 18.02
C ARG A 291 -9.59 12.23 18.36
N ALA A 292 -8.72 12.41 17.36
CA ALA A 292 -7.28 12.47 17.54
C ALA A 292 -6.82 13.81 18.14
N THR A 293 -7.51 14.91 17.84
CA THR A 293 -7.16 16.25 18.31
C THR A 293 -7.90 16.68 19.58
N THR A 294 -8.99 16.01 19.95
CA THR A 294 -9.71 16.30 21.20
C THR A 294 -8.91 15.81 22.42
N PRO A 295 -8.67 16.66 23.44
CA PRO A 295 -8.02 16.26 24.67
C PRO A 295 -8.81 15.12 25.35
N GLN A 296 -8.17 13.97 25.58
CA GLN A 296 -8.81 12.90 26.34
C GLN A 296 -8.71 13.18 27.85
N PRO A 297 -9.80 13.07 28.62
CA PRO A 297 -9.75 13.22 30.06
C PRO A 297 -8.83 12.17 30.67
N VAL A 298 -7.79 12.62 31.38
CA VAL A 298 -6.87 11.74 32.09
C VAL A 298 -7.58 11.20 33.32
N HIS A 299 -8.03 9.95 33.28
CA HIS A 299 -8.50 9.27 34.48
C HIS A 299 -7.30 8.89 35.34
N LEU A 300 -7.03 9.71 36.36
CA LEU A 300 -6.10 9.36 37.44
C LEU A 300 -6.73 8.23 38.26
N GLY A 301 -6.46 6.99 37.86
CA GLY A 301 -6.79 5.81 38.67
C GLY A 301 -6.09 5.87 40.03
N PRO A 302 -6.65 5.23 41.07
CA PRO A 302 -6.06 5.25 42.40
C PRO A 302 -4.62 4.72 42.35
N ARG A 303 -3.67 5.52 42.87
CA ARG A 303 -2.27 5.14 43.00
C ARG A 303 -2.18 3.77 43.68
N ARG A 304 -1.78 2.73 42.94
CA ARG A 304 -1.38 1.46 43.56
C ARG A 304 -0.23 1.73 44.52
N ARG A 305 -0.50 1.71 45.82
CA ARG A 305 0.54 1.66 46.86
C ARG A 305 1.39 0.43 46.56
N ARG A 306 2.69 0.62 46.29
CA ARG A 306 3.65 -0.48 46.26
C ARG A 306 3.66 -1.11 47.66
N GLY A 307 3.09 -2.30 47.77
CA GLY A 307 3.09 -3.10 48.99
C GLY A 307 4.51 -3.53 49.33
N ALA A 308 4.78 -3.55 50.63
CA ALA A 308 6.05 -3.87 51.26
C ALA A 308 6.63 -5.23 50.80
N ALA A 309 7.95 -5.30 50.78
CA ALA A 309 8.72 -6.51 50.55
C ALA A 309 8.32 -7.60 51.55
N ASN A 310 7.88 -8.75 51.03
CA ASN A 310 7.80 -9.99 51.80
C ASN A 310 9.20 -10.56 51.95
N THR A 311 9.67 -10.58 53.19
CA THR A 311 10.73 -11.46 53.68
C THR A 311 10.36 -12.91 53.39
N ALA A 312 11.12 -13.59 52.52
CA ALA A 312 11.10 -15.03 52.38
C ALA A 312 12.51 -15.57 52.58
N THR A 313 12.65 -16.22 53.72
CA THR A 313 13.68 -17.15 54.18
C THR A 313 14.42 -17.90 53.08
N THR A 314 15.74 -17.73 53.06
CA THR A 314 16.72 -18.61 52.43
C THR A 314 16.90 -19.86 53.28
N THR A 315 16.42 -21.00 52.80
CA THR A 315 16.96 -22.31 53.18
C THR A 315 17.82 -22.85 52.06
N ASP A 316 19.10 -22.81 52.37
CA ASP A 316 20.26 -23.57 51.90
C ASP A 316 19.95 -24.90 51.17
N ARG A 317 20.52 -25.05 49.96
CA ARG A 317 21.04 -26.32 49.42
C ARG A 317 22.05 -26.03 48.31
N SER A 318 23.30 -26.30 48.65
CA SER A 318 24.52 -26.16 47.88
C SER A 318 24.78 -27.34 46.93
N THR A 319 25.48 -27.00 45.83
CA THR A 319 26.48 -27.77 45.06
C THR A 319 26.09 -29.00 44.23
N ALA A 320 25.88 -28.75 42.94
CA ALA A 320 26.73 -29.10 41.77
C ALA A 320 27.71 -30.30 41.80
N GLU A 321 27.74 -30.98 40.63
CA GLU A 321 28.86 -31.72 39.98
C GLU A 321 29.34 -33.02 40.67
N GLY A 322 29.60 -34.16 40.03
CA GLY A 322 29.79 -34.58 38.64
C GLY A 322 30.88 -35.67 38.63
N HIS A 323 30.68 -36.82 37.96
CA HIS A 323 31.71 -37.65 37.29
C HIS A 323 31.16 -39.04 36.91
N ALA A 324 31.47 -39.44 35.67
CA ALA A 324 31.32 -40.78 35.08
C ALA A 324 32.38 -41.76 35.66
N PRO A 325 32.58 -43.01 35.18
CA PRO A 325 32.23 -43.62 33.90
C PRO A 325 30.91 -44.40 33.86
#